data_AF-A0A6L8LYV8-F1
#
_entry.id   AF-A0A6L8LYV8-F1
#
_cell.length_a   1.000
_cell.length_b   1.000
_cell.length_c   1.000
_cell.angle_alpha   90.00
_cell.angle_beta   90.00
_cell.angle_gamma   90.00
#
_symmetry.space_group_name_H-M   'P 1'
#
loop_
_entity.id
_entity.type
_entity.pdbx_description
1 polymer ?
#
loop_
_entity_poly.entity_id
_entity_poly.type
_entity_poly.pdbx_seq_one_letter_code
_entity_poly.pdbx_strand_id
1 'polypeptide(L)'
;MVDVDALLKPISEEQPSGSYLKLDRSAYRTLRNHYNTAQSSFRQLVETPDASGDEALIEANDTNWNLVRTTTFDALTSQTKDTELLGWFITSQLFTSSPYTNLADATKVLVEIIREFWETLHPQPPEDKLKSNDEGGRNKELTEFKIKPLLQLVGETQDSTALFMPLQMTDLIGHVTFGDFLRAERNGTLSELKESTYSLYSNEMETVVSDLATSYQNFDTAEKLIAQACQKVNVSPISFKYAKANLSDLIKAIQYLVGDRFAPWPLDTNFKLITFESVQGETSIEQSTSSSEPSGVTSSMTQIPQANNQSAAVGQGQLNQPGSAAHVILSREQAFHELRKISRFFQKTEPHSPIPFLLERAIRWGYMSLPELLNEMTGGNSGAITHINQVSGMDNLETTKLSSIPPSPNRAFTQPSGLVETDVNTQPLKNSDSPETAAHSESPSTNDTNNQSDSGINNFEW
;
A
#
# COMPACT_ATOMS: atom_id res chain seq x y z
N MET A 1 -7.22 20.34 -3.70
CA MET A 1 -7.16 19.94 -5.12
C MET A 1 -5.95 20.60 -5.72
N VAL A 2 -5.23 19.88 -6.59
CA VAL A 2 -4.03 20.40 -7.25
C VAL A 2 -4.42 21.08 -8.56
N ASP A 3 -3.81 22.22 -8.87
CA ASP A 3 -3.99 22.87 -10.17
C ASP A 3 -3.14 22.16 -11.23
N VAL A 4 -3.73 21.09 -11.78
CA VAL A 4 -3.12 20.25 -12.83
C VAL A 4 -2.84 21.07 -14.09
N ASP A 5 -3.76 21.94 -14.49
CA ASP A 5 -3.65 22.70 -15.74
C ASP A 5 -2.52 23.74 -15.68
N ALA A 6 -2.34 24.41 -14.54
CA ALA A 6 -1.18 25.28 -14.31
C ALA A 6 0.15 24.49 -14.31
N LEU A 7 0.18 23.30 -13.71
CA LEU A 7 1.37 22.45 -13.67
C LEU A 7 1.76 21.85 -15.04
N LEU A 8 0.80 21.64 -15.94
CA LEU A 8 1.06 21.15 -17.30
C LEU A 8 1.33 22.27 -18.31
N LYS A 9 1.02 23.53 -17.99
CA LYS A 9 1.35 24.67 -18.87
C LYS A 9 2.88 24.79 -19.09
N PRO A 10 3.37 24.91 -20.34
CA PRO A 10 4.77 25.22 -20.65
C PRO A 10 5.27 26.52 -20.00
N ILE A 11 6.55 26.56 -19.61
CA ILE A 11 7.16 27.74 -18.97
C ILE A 11 7.33 28.90 -19.97
N SER A 12 7.86 28.63 -21.17
CA SER A 12 7.76 29.54 -22.34
C SER A 12 7.65 28.74 -23.64
N GLU A 13 7.46 29.41 -24.78
CA GLU A 13 7.44 28.77 -26.11
C GLU A 13 8.82 28.24 -26.51
N GLU A 14 9.89 28.96 -26.14
CA GLU A 14 11.29 28.61 -26.44
C GLU A 14 11.89 27.62 -25.45
N GLN A 15 11.41 27.62 -24.20
CA GLN A 15 11.84 26.70 -23.14
C GLN A 15 10.62 26.10 -22.43
N PRO A 16 9.95 25.08 -23.01
CA PRO A 16 8.76 24.47 -22.42
C PRO A 16 8.98 23.95 -20.99
N SER A 17 10.17 23.38 -20.72
CA SER A 17 10.57 22.91 -19.39
C SER A 17 11.34 23.95 -18.55
N GLY A 18 11.45 25.20 -19.01
CA GLY A 18 12.21 26.24 -18.31
C GLY A 18 13.68 25.87 -18.04
N SER A 19 14.20 26.30 -16.89
CA SER A 19 15.62 26.19 -16.53
C SER A 19 15.93 25.03 -15.56
N TYR A 20 17.13 24.46 -15.63
CA TYR A 20 17.60 23.49 -14.64
C TYR A 20 18.02 24.21 -13.36
N LEU A 21 17.10 24.34 -12.39
CA LEU A 21 17.31 25.15 -11.19
C LEU A 21 18.53 24.76 -10.36
N LYS A 22 19.06 23.54 -10.47
CA LYS A 22 20.30 23.11 -9.77
C LYS A 22 21.54 23.91 -10.18
N LEU A 23 21.49 24.63 -11.31
CA LEU A 23 22.51 25.60 -11.73
C LEU A 23 22.37 26.94 -10.98
N ASP A 24 21.16 27.37 -10.64
CA ASP A 24 20.93 28.42 -9.64
C ASP A 24 21.05 27.83 -8.22
N ARG A 25 22.28 27.90 -7.71
CA ARG A 25 22.64 27.46 -6.36
C ARG A 25 21.86 28.17 -5.24
N SER A 26 21.24 29.32 -5.50
CA SER A 26 20.42 30.04 -4.53
C SER A 26 19.00 29.48 -4.53
N ALA A 27 18.33 29.50 -5.69
CA ALA A 27 16.95 29.02 -5.83
C ALA A 27 16.81 27.54 -5.43
N TYR A 28 17.65 26.66 -5.98
CA TYR A 28 17.60 25.22 -5.65
C TYR A 28 17.93 24.94 -4.18
N ARG A 29 18.86 25.68 -3.57
CA ARG A 29 19.20 25.47 -2.15
C ARG A 29 18.04 25.87 -1.23
N THR A 30 17.31 26.92 -1.55
CA THR A 30 16.10 27.32 -0.80
C THR A 30 15.05 26.22 -0.84
N LEU A 31 14.70 25.73 -2.05
CA LEU A 31 13.76 24.61 -2.23
C LEU A 31 14.20 23.35 -1.48
N ARG A 32 15.48 22.97 -1.60
CA ARG A 32 16.03 21.79 -0.91
C ARG A 32 16.08 21.96 0.61
N ASN A 33 16.32 23.16 1.13
CA ASN A 33 16.23 23.44 2.56
C ASN A 33 14.79 23.21 3.06
N HIS A 34 13.77 23.74 2.38
CA HIS A 34 12.37 23.54 2.77
C HIS A 34 12.02 22.04 2.83
N TYR A 35 12.41 21.27 1.81
CA TYR A 35 12.16 19.83 1.77
C TYR A 35 12.88 19.08 2.89
N ASN A 36 14.17 19.35 3.11
CA ASN A 36 14.92 18.75 4.20
C ASN A 36 14.28 19.06 5.57
N THR A 37 13.85 20.31 5.80
CA THR A 37 13.19 20.73 7.04
C THR A 37 11.84 20.03 7.24
N ALA A 38 11.02 19.89 6.20
CA ALA A 38 9.76 19.16 6.27
C ALA A 38 9.95 17.65 6.56
N GLN A 39 10.97 17.02 5.97
CA GLN A 39 11.37 15.66 6.33
C GLN A 39 11.82 15.58 7.80
N SER A 40 12.55 16.57 8.32
CA SER A 40 12.97 16.61 9.73
C SER A 40 11.79 16.78 10.70
N SER A 41 10.84 17.68 10.43
CA SER A 41 9.67 17.85 11.29
C SER A 41 8.74 16.63 11.27
N PHE A 42 8.54 16.00 10.11
CA PHE A 42 7.75 14.77 10.03
C PHE A 42 8.41 13.62 10.79
N ARG A 43 9.75 13.48 10.66
CA ARG A 43 10.50 12.51 11.45
C ARG A 43 10.34 12.76 12.95
N GLN A 44 10.44 14.01 13.40
CA GLN A 44 10.25 14.37 14.80
C GLN A 44 8.83 14.04 15.30
N LEU A 45 7.80 14.33 14.50
CA LEU A 45 6.40 14.01 14.81
C LEU A 45 6.15 12.48 14.92
N VAL A 46 6.86 11.66 14.15
CA VAL A 46 6.72 10.19 14.13
C VAL A 46 7.58 9.49 15.19
N GLU A 47 8.78 10.00 15.50
CA GLU A 47 9.72 9.38 16.46
C GLU A 47 9.52 9.85 17.92
N THR A 48 8.77 10.93 18.16
CA THR A 48 8.53 11.47 19.51
C THR A 48 7.28 10.81 20.15
N PRO A 49 7.40 10.20 21.35
CA PRO A 49 6.25 9.66 22.08
C PRO A 49 5.18 10.73 22.37
N ASP A 50 3.91 10.33 22.29
CA ASP A 50 2.73 11.17 22.56
C ASP A 50 2.62 12.47 21.71
N ALA A 51 3.43 12.62 20.65
CA ALA A 51 3.46 13.81 19.79
C ALA A 51 2.17 14.08 18.99
N SER A 52 1.24 13.12 18.92
CA SER A 52 -0.12 13.36 18.43
C SER A 52 -0.95 14.27 19.34
N GLY A 53 -0.49 14.54 20.57
CA GLY A 53 -1.00 15.58 21.46
C GLY A 53 -0.17 16.86 21.50
N ASP A 54 0.93 16.95 20.74
CA ASP A 54 1.78 18.14 20.67
C ASP A 54 1.39 19.01 19.46
N GLU A 55 0.46 19.94 19.72
CA GLU A 55 -0.05 20.90 18.75
C GLU A 55 1.07 21.70 18.04
N ALA A 56 2.19 21.97 18.72
CA ALA A 56 3.31 22.70 18.14
C ALA A 56 4.15 21.85 17.19
N LEU A 57 4.30 20.54 17.43
CA LEU A 57 4.94 19.63 16.47
C LEU A 57 4.07 19.41 15.22
N ILE A 58 2.75 19.35 15.40
CA ILE A 58 1.78 19.24 14.30
C ILE A 58 1.78 20.53 13.45
N GLU A 59 1.62 21.71 14.05
CA GLU A 59 1.64 23.00 13.35
C GLU A 59 2.98 23.23 12.62
N ALA A 60 4.10 22.88 13.25
CA ALA A 60 5.42 22.99 12.61
C ALA A 60 5.56 22.04 11.40
N ASN A 61 5.08 20.80 11.52
CA ASN A 61 5.07 19.85 10.40
C ASN A 61 4.25 20.37 9.21
N ASP A 62 3.02 20.80 9.48
CA ASP A 62 2.08 21.21 8.44
C ASP A 62 2.52 22.52 7.78
N THR A 63 3.10 23.44 8.55
CA THR A 63 3.75 24.65 8.04
C THR A 63 4.90 24.32 7.08
N ASN A 64 5.77 23.38 7.44
CA ASN A 64 6.91 22.99 6.61
C ASN A 64 6.48 22.28 5.32
N TRP A 65 5.52 21.36 5.38
CA TRP A 65 5.00 20.70 4.18
C TRP A 65 4.17 21.62 3.29
N ASN A 66 3.44 22.59 3.87
CA ASN A 66 2.80 23.65 3.10
C ASN A 66 3.82 24.52 2.37
N LEU A 67 4.94 24.85 3.01
CA LEU A 67 6.04 25.61 2.39
C LEU A 67 6.73 24.83 1.27
N VAL A 68 6.91 23.50 1.42
CA VAL A 68 7.36 22.63 0.31
C VAL A 68 6.36 22.68 -0.83
N ARG A 69 5.07 22.48 -0.54
CA ARG A 69 3.99 22.40 -1.53
C ARG A 69 3.86 23.69 -2.35
N THR A 70 3.85 24.86 -1.71
CA THR A 70 3.77 26.14 -2.42
C THR A 70 5.04 26.42 -3.21
N THR A 71 6.23 26.32 -2.59
CA THR A 71 7.46 26.71 -3.29
C THR A 71 7.87 25.74 -4.41
N THR A 72 7.49 24.46 -4.33
CA THR A 72 7.63 23.53 -5.47
C THR A 72 6.56 23.77 -6.54
N PHE A 73 5.32 24.10 -6.20
CA PHE A 73 4.30 24.53 -7.17
C PHE A 73 4.73 25.78 -7.94
N ASP A 74 5.21 26.81 -7.23
CA ASP A 74 5.70 28.05 -7.84
C ASP A 74 6.87 27.76 -8.80
N ALA A 75 7.82 26.92 -8.40
CA ALA A 75 8.93 26.51 -9.28
C ALA A 75 8.44 25.73 -10.52
N LEU A 76 7.53 24.77 -10.34
CA LEU A 76 6.99 23.91 -11.41
C LEU A 76 6.05 24.64 -12.38
N THR A 77 5.47 25.77 -11.98
CA THR A 77 4.59 26.60 -12.83
C THR A 77 5.30 27.79 -13.47
N SER A 78 6.38 28.31 -12.87
CA SER A 78 7.03 29.57 -13.32
C SER A 78 8.48 29.45 -13.81
N GLN A 79 9.21 28.38 -13.46
CA GLN A 79 10.68 28.35 -13.63
C GLN A 79 11.22 27.07 -14.28
N THR A 80 10.59 25.91 -14.05
CA THR A 80 11.15 24.62 -14.46
C THR A 80 10.10 23.52 -14.58
N LYS A 81 10.39 22.45 -15.31
CA LYS A 81 9.78 21.12 -15.14
C LYS A 81 10.91 20.16 -14.77
N ASP A 82 10.94 19.68 -13.53
CA ASP A 82 12.05 18.91 -12.97
C ASP A 82 11.54 17.72 -12.13
N THR A 83 12.12 16.53 -12.33
CA THR A 83 11.64 15.29 -11.68
C THR A 83 12.00 15.19 -10.19
N GLU A 84 13.03 15.88 -9.70
CA GLU A 84 13.36 15.95 -8.27
C GLU A 84 12.31 16.81 -7.55
N LEU A 85 12.01 17.99 -8.09
CA LEU A 85 11.02 18.92 -7.52
C LEU A 85 9.58 18.38 -7.60
N LEU A 86 9.23 17.70 -8.70
CA LEU A 86 7.92 17.06 -8.84
C LEU A 86 7.74 15.91 -7.84
N GLY A 87 8.79 15.15 -7.52
CA GLY A 87 8.76 14.15 -6.46
C GLY A 87 8.48 14.76 -5.07
N TRP A 88 9.07 15.92 -4.77
CA TRP A 88 8.79 16.65 -3.52
C TRP A 88 7.36 17.20 -3.48
N PHE A 89 6.89 17.76 -4.61
CA PHE A 89 5.52 18.24 -4.74
C PHE A 89 4.48 17.13 -4.53
N ILE A 90 4.66 15.96 -5.16
CA ILE A 90 3.78 14.79 -4.97
C ILE A 90 3.77 14.34 -3.51
N THR A 91 4.94 14.25 -2.87
CA THR A 91 5.04 13.87 -1.45
C THR A 91 4.29 14.86 -0.55
N SER A 92 4.38 16.17 -0.83
CA SER A 92 3.72 17.22 -0.05
C SER A 92 2.18 17.21 -0.12
N GLN A 93 1.58 16.40 -0.99
CA GLN A 93 0.13 16.25 -1.08
C GLN A 93 -0.45 15.38 0.04
N LEU A 94 0.34 14.44 0.59
CA LEU A 94 -0.09 13.62 1.73
C LEU A 94 -0.25 14.43 3.03
N PHE A 95 0.27 15.66 3.05
CA PHE A 95 0.16 16.62 4.15
C PHE A 95 -0.87 17.71 3.83
N THR A 96 -2.07 17.28 3.42
CA THR A 96 -3.21 18.13 3.08
C THR A 96 -4.50 17.55 3.67
N SER A 97 -5.56 18.37 3.75
CA SER A 97 -6.91 17.93 4.15
C SER A 97 -7.65 17.07 3.09
N SER A 98 -7.01 16.68 1.99
CA SER A 98 -7.58 15.80 0.96
C SER A 98 -6.47 14.98 0.28
N PRO A 99 -5.74 14.16 1.05
CA PRO A 99 -4.43 13.66 0.65
C PRO A 99 -4.48 12.72 -0.54
N TYR A 100 -5.48 11.83 -0.61
CA TYR A 100 -5.64 10.88 -1.70
C TYR A 100 -6.02 11.56 -3.03
N THR A 101 -6.95 12.52 -3.01
CA THR A 101 -7.34 13.29 -4.21
C THR A 101 -6.18 14.12 -4.74
N ASN A 102 -5.47 14.83 -3.85
CA ASN A 102 -4.30 15.62 -4.25
C ASN A 102 -3.15 14.72 -4.74
N LEU A 103 -3.01 13.49 -4.23
CA LEU A 103 -2.07 12.49 -4.77
C LEU A 103 -2.49 11.99 -6.17
N ALA A 104 -3.78 11.75 -6.40
CA ALA A 104 -4.31 11.34 -7.70
C ALA A 104 -4.04 12.42 -8.77
N ASP A 105 -4.29 13.69 -8.44
CA ASP A 105 -3.98 14.83 -9.31
C ASP A 105 -2.46 14.96 -9.56
N ALA A 106 -1.62 14.93 -8.50
CA ALA A 106 -0.18 15.14 -8.64
C ALA A 106 0.53 13.97 -9.34
N THR A 107 0.02 12.74 -9.22
CA THR A 107 0.51 11.59 -10.00
C THR A 107 0.02 11.62 -11.45
N LYS A 108 -1.14 12.22 -11.75
CA LYS A 108 -1.56 12.54 -13.13
C LYS A 108 -0.60 13.56 -13.76
N VAL A 109 -0.20 14.60 -13.01
CA VAL A 109 0.83 15.56 -13.44
C VAL A 109 2.15 14.85 -13.77
N LEU A 110 2.56 13.84 -12.99
CA LEU A 110 3.75 13.03 -13.31
C LEU A 110 3.63 12.31 -14.66
N VAL A 111 2.49 11.67 -14.93
CA VAL A 111 2.24 10.98 -16.21
C VAL A 111 2.34 11.94 -17.40
N GLU A 112 1.67 13.09 -17.30
CA GLU A 112 1.60 14.03 -18.43
C GLU A 112 2.90 14.83 -18.59
N ILE A 113 3.61 15.19 -17.52
CA ILE A 113 4.96 15.78 -17.63
C ILE A 113 5.95 14.80 -18.28
N ILE A 114 5.89 13.51 -17.96
CA ILE A 114 6.70 12.49 -18.65
C ILE A 114 6.27 12.33 -20.12
N ARG A 115 4.99 12.53 -20.46
CA ARG A 115 4.48 12.39 -21.83
C ARG A 115 4.84 13.58 -22.73
N GLU A 116 4.62 14.79 -22.26
CA GLU A 116 4.68 16.02 -23.06
C GLU A 116 6.08 16.66 -23.05
N PHE A 117 6.76 16.64 -21.91
CA PHE A 117 7.99 17.41 -21.70
C PHE A 117 9.28 16.59 -21.82
N TRP A 118 9.21 15.26 -21.96
CA TRP A 118 10.35 14.31 -21.84
C TRP A 118 11.68 14.81 -22.41
N GLU A 119 11.70 15.31 -23.64
CA GLU A 119 12.92 15.73 -24.32
C GLU A 119 13.60 16.93 -23.61
N THR A 120 12.82 17.89 -23.11
CA THR A 120 13.31 19.10 -22.41
C THR A 120 13.28 19.00 -20.88
N LEU A 121 12.64 17.96 -20.33
CA LEU A 121 12.47 17.70 -18.89
C LEU A 121 13.80 17.71 -18.13
N HIS A 122 13.85 18.35 -16.97
CA HIS A 122 15.01 18.38 -16.08
C HIS A 122 14.99 17.21 -15.06
N PRO A 123 16.14 16.79 -14.50
CA PRO A 123 17.50 17.34 -14.65
C PRO A 123 18.14 17.27 -16.05
N GLN A 124 18.70 18.39 -16.52
CA GLN A 124 19.60 18.44 -17.69
C GLN A 124 20.93 19.14 -17.34
N PRO A 125 21.97 18.39 -16.94
CA PRO A 125 23.30 18.95 -16.75
C PRO A 125 23.88 19.56 -18.05
N PRO A 126 24.67 20.64 -17.97
CA PRO A 126 25.39 21.18 -19.12
C PRO A 126 26.29 20.14 -19.80
N GLU A 127 26.52 20.29 -21.11
CA GLU A 127 27.31 19.31 -21.89
C GLU A 127 28.72 19.05 -21.32
N ASP A 128 29.35 20.05 -20.69
CA ASP A 128 30.67 19.92 -20.05
C ASP A 128 30.65 19.08 -18.75
N LYS A 129 29.49 18.54 -18.37
CA LYS A 129 29.28 17.60 -17.25
C LYS A 129 28.91 16.19 -17.68
N LEU A 130 28.69 15.97 -18.98
CA LEU A 130 28.48 14.64 -19.56
C LEU A 130 29.85 13.99 -19.84
N LYS A 131 29.94 12.66 -19.73
CA LYS A 131 31.19 11.90 -19.89
C LYS A 131 31.39 11.42 -21.32
N SER A 132 30.30 11.17 -22.04
CA SER A 132 30.33 10.80 -23.46
C SER A 132 30.54 12.02 -24.35
N ASN A 133 31.36 11.83 -25.39
CA ASN A 133 31.54 12.77 -26.49
C ASN A 133 30.64 12.44 -27.70
N ASP A 134 29.90 11.34 -27.66
CA ASP A 134 28.99 10.88 -28.72
C ASP A 134 27.53 11.23 -28.38
N GLU A 135 26.65 11.26 -29.37
CA GLU A 135 25.23 11.62 -29.16
C GLU A 135 24.47 10.54 -28.38
N GLY A 136 24.71 9.26 -28.67
CA GLY A 136 24.04 8.14 -28.03
C GLY A 136 24.40 8.00 -26.55
N GLY A 137 25.68 8.19 -26.21
CA GLY A 137 26.15 8.22 -24.83
C GLY A 137 25.61 9.41 -24.04
N ARG A 138 25.61 10.62 -24.62
CA ARG A 138 24.99 11.81 -23.98
C ARG A 138 23.50 11.59 -23.72
N ASN A 139 22.76 11.00 -24.67
CA ASN A 139 21.33 10.70 -24.51
C ASN A 139 21.05 9.62 -23.44
N LYS A 140 21.98 8.68 -23.21
CA LYS A 140 21.92 7.76 -22.06
C LYS A 140 22.11 8.50 -20.73
N GLU A 141 23.17 9.28 -20.60
CA GLU A 141 23.46 10.03 -19.37
C GLU A 141 22.31 10.99 -19.02
N LEU A 142 21.78 11.74 -20.00
CA LEU A 142 20.61 12.60 -19.80
C LEU A 142 19.35 11.82 -19.39
N THR A 143 19.15 10.60 -19.90
CA THR A 143 18.04 9.73 -19.47
C THR A 143 18.23 9.26 -18.03
N GLU A 144 19.44 8.85 -17.64
CA GLU A 144 19.77 8.50 -16.26
C GLU A 144 19.58 9.68 -15.30
N PHE A 145 19.98 10.89 -15.70
CA PHE A 145 19.76 12.12 -14.92
C PHE A 145 18.28 12.47 -14.75
N LYS A 146 17.43 12.25 -15.76
CA LYS A 146 15.98 12.48 -15.69
C LYS A 146 15.28 11.49 -14.75
N ILE A 147 15.64 10.21 -14.78
CA ILE A 147 14.94 9.18 -13.98
C ILE A 147 15.45 9.06 -12.53
N LYS A 148 16.75 9.24 -12.29
CA LYS A 148 17.35 8.93 -10.98
C LYS A 148 16.75 9.68 -9.78
N PRO A 149 16.33 10.96 -9.85
CA PRO A 149 15.70 11.64 -8.72
C PRO A 149 14.40 10.99 -8.24
N LEU A 150 13.64 10.34 -9.15
CA LEU A 150 12.36 9.70 -8.83
C LEU A 150 12.52 8.52 -7.85
N LEU A 151 13.73 7.96 -7.68
CA LEU A 151 14.00 6.97 -6.63
C LEU A 151 13.70 7.51 -5.22
N GLN A 152 13.83 8.83 -4.98
CA GLN A 152 13.45 9.44 -3.71
C GLN A 152 11.93 9.36 -3.47
N LEU A 153 11.11 9.40 -4.52
CA LEU A 153 9.66 9.22 -4.44
C LEU A 153 9.29 7.73 -4.33
N VAL A 154 9.83 6.90 -5.24
CA VAL A 154 9.33 5.52 -5.47
C VAL A 154 10.04 4.43 -4.67
N GLY A 155 11.19 4.74 -4.05
CA GLY A 155 11.98 3.85 -3.19
C GLY A 155 12.72 2.71 -3.90
N GLU A 156 13.72 2.15 -3.21
CA GLU A 156 14.41 0.91 -3.59
C GLU A 156 13.86 -0.31 -2.82
N THR A 157 13.03 -0.05 -1.81
CA THR A 157 12.28 -0.97 -0.95
C THR A 157 10.91 -0.37 -0.62
N GLN A 158 10.00 -1.16 -0.04
CA GLN A 158 8.63 -0.68 0.29
C GLN A 158 8.61 0.41 1.36
N ASP A 159 9.57 0.38 2.28
CA ASP A 159 9.77 1.30 3.39
C ASP A 159 10.60 2.55 3.05
N SER A 160 11.39 2.53 1.98
CA SER A 160 12.21 3.69 1.54
C SER A 160 11.48 4.66 0.59
N THR A 161 10.23 4.38 0.20
CA THR A 161 9.43 5.32 -0.60
C THR A 161 9.06 6.54 0.24
N ALA A 162 9.04 7.75 -0.36
CA ALA A 162 8.58 8.95 0.33
C ALA A 162 7.09 8.89 0.76
N LEU A 163 6.33 7.93 0.23
CA LEU A 163 4.91 7.71 0.53
C LEU A 163 4.69 6.79 1.74
N PHE A 164 5.65 5.94 2.12
CA PHE A 164 5.44 4.81 3.04
C PHE A 164 4.96 5.23 4.43
N MET A 165 5.70 6.11 5.09
CA MET A 165 5.35 6.59 6.43
C MET A 165 4.16 7.56 6.42
N PRO A 166 4.06 8.55 5.49
CA PRO A 166 2.89 9.42 5.46
C PRO A 166 1.57 8.67 5.18
N LEU A 167 1.55 7.68 4.28
CA LEU A 167 0.35 6.87 4.02
C LEU A 167 -0.09 6.03 5.24
N GLN A 168 0.84 5.65 6.13
CA GLN A 168 0.49 4.98 7.39
C GLN A 168 -0.11 5.94 8.43
N MET A 169 0.30 7.21 8.42
CA MET A 169 -0.22 8.25 9.31
C MET A 169 -1.47 8.96 8.77
N THR A 170 -1.89 8.63 7.54
CA THR A 170 -3.08 9.22 6.91
C THR A 170 -4.35 8.49 7.37
N ASP A 171 -5.40 9.25 7.68
CA ASP A 171 -6.77 8.78 7.89
C ASP A 171 -7.27 7.99 6.67
N LEU A 172 -7.53 6.69 6.87
CA LEU A 172 -7.93 5.75 5.81
C LEU A 172 -9.45 5.57 5.76
N ILE A 173 -10.11 5.46 6.93
CA ILE A 173 -11.58 5.35 7.07
C ILE A 173 -12.01 6.08 8.34
N GLY A 174 -12.57 7.28 8.20
CA GLY A 174 -12.73 8.18 9.35
C GLY A 174 -11.37 8.44 10.01
N HIS A 175 -11.28 8.29 11.33
CA HIS A 175 -10.03 8.45 12.09
C HIS A 175 -9.15 7.18 12.16
N VAL A 176 -9.50 6.10 11.44
CA VAL A 176 -8.72 4.86 11.43
C VAL A 176 -7.64 4.98 10.36
N THR A 177 -6.37 4.93 10.79
CA THR A 177 -5.21 5.03 9.88
C THR A 177 -4.80 3.67 9.31
N PHE A 178 -4.02 3.67 8.23
CA PHE A 178 -3.39 2.43 7.73
C PHE A 178 -2.35 1.87 8.74
N GLY A 179 -1.72 2.72 9.55
CA GLY A 179 -0.85 2.29 10.65
C GLY A 179 -1.59 1.48 11.72
N ASP A 180 -2.87 1.78 11.98
CA ASP A 180 -3.70 1.02 12.92
C ASP A 180 -4.17 -0.31 12.34
N PHE A 181 -4.41 -0.39 11.02
CA PHE A 181 -4.62 -1.66 10.32
C PHE A 181 -3.40 -2.60 10.47
N LEU A 182 -2.19 -2.10 10.20
CA LEU A 182 -0.96 -2.89 10.37
C LEU A 182 -0.70 -3.28 11.83
N ARG A 183 -1.07 -2.42 12.79
CA ARG A 183 -1.01 -2.71 14.23
C ARG A 183 -1.98 -3.83 14.61
N ALA A 184 -3.21 -3.80 14.11
CA ALA A 184 -4.22 -4.82 14.36
C ALA A 184 -3.89 -6.16 13.68
N GLU A 185 -3.30 -6.14 12.47
CA GLU A 185 -2.79 -7.34 11.80
C GLU A 185 -1.71 -8.03 12.64
N ARG A 186 -0.67 -7.29 13.05
CA ARG A 186 0.41 -7.81 13.89
C ARG A 186 -0.07 -8.33 15.25
N ASN A 187 -1.12 -7.72 15.81
CA ASN A 187 -1.69 -8.10 17.11
C ASN A 187 -2.78 -9.19 17.00
N GLY A 188 -3.23 -9.56 15.80
CA GLY A 188 -4.32 -10.52 15.57
C GLY A 188 -5.74 -9.97 15.81
N THR A 189 -5.91 -8.65 15.98
CA THR A 189 -7.18 -7.99 16.36
C THR A 189 -7.93 -7.37 15.18
N LEU A 190 -7.62 -7.76 13.93
CA LEU A 190 -8.27 -7.24 12.72
C LEU A 190 -9.80 -7.34 12.71
N SER A 191 -10.38 -8.36 13.33
CA SER A 191 -11.84 -8.52 13.46
C SER A 191 -12.47 -7.39 14.29
N GLU A 192 -11.80 -6.99 15.38
CA GLU A 192 -12.25 -5.92 16.29
C GLU A 192 -12.15 -4.56 15.60
N LEU A 193 -11.06 -4.34 14.85
CA LEU A 193 -10.88 -3.14 14.03
C LEU A 193 -11.93 -3.07 12.91
N LYS A 194 -12.26 -4.20 12.26
CA LYS A 194 -13.34 -4.25 11.26
C LYS A 194 -14.69 -3.87 11.86
N GLU A 195 -15.03 -4.39 13.05
CA GLU A 195 -16.31 -4.12 13.71
C GLU A 195 -16.45 -2.63 14.09
N SER A 196 -15.40 -2.01 14.66
CA SER A 196 -15.43 -0.58 14.99
C SER A 196 -15.49 0.32 13.74
N THR A 197 -14.65 0.03 12.74
CA THR A 197 -14.56 0.78 11.48
C THR A 197 -15.85 0.73 10.67
N TYR A 198 -16.68 -0.31 10.83
CA TYR A 198 -17.96 -0.46 10.14
C TYR A 198 -18.91 0.73 10.37
N SER A 199 -18.81 1.39 11.52
CA SER A 199 -19.60 2.59 11.85
C SER A 199 -19.10 3.88 11.16
N LEU A 200 -17.85 3.88 10.68
CA LEU A 200 -17.16 5.05 10.12
C LEU A 200 -17.27 5.16 8.58
N TYR A 201 -17.84 4.15 7.91
CA TYR A 201 -18.04 4.18 6.46
C TYR A 201 -18.97 5.34 6.04
N SER A 202 -18.42 6.27 5.25
CA SER A 202 -19.15 7.32 4.55
C SER A 202 -19.12 7.11 3.03
N ASN A 203 -19.94 7.85 2.29
CA ASN A 203 -19.93 7.82 0.82
C ASN A 203 -18.61 8.35 0.22
N GLU A 204 -17.80 9.08 0.99
CA GLU A 204 -16.49 9.58 0.56
C GLU A 204 -15.50 8.43 0.32
N MET A 205 -15.76 7.24 0.88
CA MET A 205 -14.95 6.04 0.66
C MET A 205 -14.93 5.58 -0.81
N GLU A 206 -15.97 5.89 -1.60
CA GLU A 206 -15.96 5.65 -3.06
C GLU A 206 -14.92 6.54 -3.75
N THR A 207 -14.83 7.81 -3.35
CA THR A 207 -13.80 8.76 -3.80
C THR A 207 -12.41 8.32 -3.36
N VAL A 208 -12.21 7.95 -2.08
CA VAL A 208 -10.91 7.49 -1.55
C VAL A 208 -10.40 6.25 -2.30
N VAL A 209 -11.26 5.26 -2.54
CA VAL A 209 -10.89 4.05 -3.31
C VAL A 209 -10.60 4.39 -4.78
N SER A 210 -11.36 5.30 -5.39
CA SER A 210 -11.11 5.79 -6.75
C SER A 210 -9.78 6.56 -6.85
N ASP A 211 -9.45 7.42 -5.90
CA ASP A 211 -8.25 8.25 -5.90
C ASP A 211 -6.97 7.42 -5.66
N LEU A 212 -7.03 6.43 -4.75
CA LEU A 212 -5.96 5.45 -4.55
C LEU A 212 -5.74 4.59 -5.82
N ALA A 213 -6.81 4.15 -6.47
CA ALA A 213 -6.75 3.41 -7.72
C ALA A 213 -6.18 4.26 -8.86
N THR A 214 -6.63 5.50 -9.02
CA THR A 214 -6.09 6.46 -10.02
C THR A 214 -4.61 6.73 -9.75
N SER A 215 -4.20 6.94 -8.50
CA SER A 215 -2.78 7.08 -8.12
C SER A 215 -1.94 5.85 -8.51
N TYR A 216 -2.49 4.64 -8.35
CA TYR A 216 -1.85 3.39 -8.78
C TYR A 216 -1.71 3.31 -10.31
N GLN A 217 -2.79 3.57 -11.07
CA GLN A 217 -2.75 3.55 -12.54
C GLN A 217 -1.81 4.63 -13.10
N ASN A 218 -1.73 5.79 -12.43
CA ASN A 218 -0.82 6.87 -12.81
C ASN A 218 0.65 6.44 -12.64
N PHE A 219 1.04 5.88 -11.49
CA PHE A 219 2.39 5.34 -11.31
C PHE A 219 2.70 4.18 -12.27
N ASP A 220 1.71 3.33 -12.59
CA ASP A 220 1.86 2.25 -13.57
C ASP A 220 2.07 2.77 -15.00
N THR A 221 1.41 3.88 -15.34
CA THR A 221 1.57 4.56 -16.64
C THR A 221 2.91 5.30 -16.71
N ALA A 222 3.33 5.98 -15.64
CA ALA A 222 4.62 6.66 -15.55
C ALA A 222 5.80 5.69 -15.69
N GLU A 223 5.74 4.54 -14.99
CA GLU A 223 6.75 3.47 -15.12
C GLU A 223 6.87 2.96 -16.57
N LYS A 224 5.74 2.78 -17.26
CA LYS A 224 5.71 2.33 -18.66
C LYS A 224 6.26 3.37 -19.63
N LEU A 225 5.93 4.65 -19.46
CA LEU A 225 6.48 5.73 -20.29
C LEU A 225 8.00 5.87 -20.09
N ILE A 226 8.48 5.82 -18.84
CA ILE A 226 9.91 5.81 -18.50
C ILE A 226 10.60 4.58 -19.10
N ALA A 227 10.01 3.39 -19.00
CA ALA A 227 10.57 2.17 -19.58
C ALA A 227 10.71 2.26 -21.10
N GLN A 228 9.71 2.80 -21.81
CA GLN A 228 9.77 3.05 -23.25
C GLN A 228 10.88 4.07 -23.60
N ALA A 229 11.03 5.14 -22.83
CA ALA A 229 12.09 6.12 -23.04
C ALA A 229 13.50 5.53 -22.82
N CYS A 230 13.69 4.80 -21.71
CA CYS A 230 14.95 4.11 -21.39
C CYS A 230 15.31 3.05 -22.44
N GLN A 231 14.31 2.35 -22.99
CA GLN A 231 14.50 1.37 -24.07
C GLN A 231 15.08 2.01 -25.35
N LYS A 232 14.63 3.21 -25.74
CA LYS A 232 15.14 3.92 -26.94
C LYS A 232 16.65 4.16 -26.89
N VAL A 233 17.20 4.40 -25.69
CA VAL A 233 18.63 4.69 -25.47
C VAL A 233 19.42 3.51 -24.92
N ASN A 234 18.78 2.37 -24.63
CA ASN A 234 19.37 1.22 -23.93
C ASN A 234 19.95 1.60 -22.55
N VAL A 235 19.10 2.19 -21.71
CA VAL A 235 19.29 2.42 -20.26
C VAL A 235 18.36 1.48 -19.48
N SER A 236 18.74 1.05 -18.28
CA SER A 236 17.86 0.30 -17.38
C SER A 236 16.85 1.23 -16.71
N PRO A 237 15.53 1.02 -16.84
CA PRO A 237 14.55 1.84 -16.14
C PRO A 237 14.53 1.55 -14.64
N ILE A 238 14.17 2.56 -13.84
CA ILE A 238 13.79 2.39 -12.44
C ILE A 238 12.40 1.72 -12.35
N SER A 239 12.09 1.07 -11.22
CA SER A 239 10.76 0.51 -10.98
C SER A 239 9.97 1.29 -9.93
N PHE A 240 8.66 1.38 -10.16
CA PHE A 240 7.65 2.02 -9.32
C PHE A 240 6.92 0.99 -8.44
N LYS A 241 7.37 -0.29 -8.45
CA LYS A 241 6.77 -1.41 -7.72
C LYS A 241 6.41 -1.08 -6.28
N TYR A 242 7.29 -0.39 -5.55
CA TYR A 242 7.13 -0.13 -4.11
C TYR A 242 6.10 0.97 -3.81
N ALA A 243 6.09 2.07 -4.56
CA ALA A 243 5.01 3.06 -4.50
C ALA A 243 3.65 2.43 -4.84
N LYS A 244 3.59 1.59 -5.88
CA LYS A 244 2.37 0.84 -6.26
C LYS A 244 1.95 -0.20 -5.21
N ALA A 245 2.90 -0.85 -4.54
CA ALA A 245 2.62 -1.79 -3.45
C ALA A 245 1.87 -1.08 -2.31
N ASN A 246 2.44 0.02 -1.79
CA ASN A 246 1.85 0.82 -0.72
C ASN A 246 0.39 1.24 -1.03
N LEU A 247 0.13 1.78 -2.23
CA LEU A 247 -1.24 2.12 -2.64
C LEU A 247 -2.16 0.88 -2.71
N SER A 248 -1.67 -0.23 -3.25
CA SER A 248 -2.46 -1.47 -3.32
C SER A 248 -2.77 -2.06 -1.94
N ASP A 249 -1.90 -1.86 -0.95
CA ASP A 249 -2.08 -2.38 0.40
C ASP A 249 -3.11 -1.54 1.19
N LEU A 250 -3.14 -0.21 1.01
CA LEU A 250 -4.24 0.63 1.48
C LEU A 250 -5.59 0.21 0.88
N ILE A 251 -5.65 -0.05 -0.43
CA ILE A 251 -6.89 -0.51 -1.10
C ILE A 251 -7.35 -1.86 -0.54
N LYS A 252 -6.44 -2.81 -0.30
CA LYS A 252 -6.74 -4.11 0.33
C LYS A 252 -7.24 -3.95 1.77
N ALA A 253 -6.66 -3.02 2.54
CA ALA A 253 -7.12 -2.72 3.90
C ALA A 253 -8.55 -2.16 3.91
N ILE A 254 -8.88 -1.23 3.00
CA ILE A 254 -10.26 -0.73 2.84
C ILE A 254 -11.20 -1.88 2.43
N GLN A 255 -10.79 -2.71 1.47
CA GLN A 255 -11.58 -3.87 1.01
C GLN A 255 -11.82 -4.88 2.14
N TYR A 256 -10.84 -5.11 3.01
CA TYR A 256 -10.99 -5.98 4.19
C TYR A 256 -11.95 -5.37 5.22
N LEU A 257 -11.70 -4.11 5.63
CA LEU A 257 -12.43 -3.45 6.71
C LEU A 257 -13.89 -3.16 6.34
N VAL A 258 -14.15 -2.62 5.15
CA VAL A 258 -15.49 -2.13 4.75
C VAL A 258 -15.90 -2.50 3.32
N GLY A 259 -15.18 -3.42 2.65
CA GLY A 259 -15.48 -3.81 1.26
C GLY A 259 -16.89 -4.34 1.02
N ASP A 260 -17.53 -4.94 2.02
CA ASP A 260 -18.91 -5.43 1.97
C ASP A 260 -19.99 -4.33 2.05
N ARG A 261 -19.58 -3.07 2.26
CA ARG A 261 -20.45 -1.88 2.18
C ARG A 261 -20.52 -1.27 0.78
N PHE A 262 -19.60 -1.62 -0.12
CA PHE A 262 -19.62 -1.20 -1.52
C PHE A 262 -20.54 -2.13 -2.33
N ALA A 263 -21.48 -1.54 -3.09
CA ALA A 263 -22.54 -2.28 -3.76
C ALA A 263 -22.59 -1.98 -5.28
N PRO A 264 -21.69 -2.58 -6.09
CA PRO A 264 -20.63 -3.54 -5.75
C PRO A 264 -19.28 -2.87 -5.42
N TRP A 265 -18.27 -3.67 -5.10
CA TRP A 265 -16.88 -3.20 -5.01
C TRP A 265 -16.41 -2.61 -6.37
N PRO A 266 -15.83 -1.39 -6.41
CA PRO A 266 -15.68 -0.64 -7.66
C PRO A 266 -14.43 -0.97 -8.48
N LEU A 267 -13.51 -1.82 -8.01
CA LEU A 267 -12.23 -2.09 -8.68
C LEU A 267 -12.04 -3.53 -9.16
N ASP A 268 -11.36 -3.69 -10.30
CA ASP A 268 -10.90 -4.99 -10.81
C ASP A 268 -9.63 -5.50 -10.08
N THR A 269 -9.15 -6.70 -10.47
CA THR A 269 -7.93 -7.32 -9.93
C THR A 269 -6.62 -6.57 -10.26
N ASN A 270 -6.69 -5.54 -11.11
CA ASN A 270 -5.57 -4.71 -11.54
C ASN A 270 -5.69 -3.27 -10.98
N PHE A 271 -6.60 -3.04 -10.02
CA PHE A 271 -6.93 -1.75 -9.42
C PHE A 271 -7.44 -0.70 -10.42
N LYS A 272 -8.23 -1.13 -11.41
CA LYS A 272 -8.95 -0.26 -12.35
C LYS A 272 -10.42 -0.14 -11.97
N LEU A 273 -10.99 1.05 -12.14
CA LEU A 273 -12.42 1.29 -11.95
C LEU A 273 -13.25 0.45 -12.94
N ILE A 274 -14.25 -0.26 -12.42
CA ILE A 274 -15.17 -1.06 -13.24
C ILE A 274 -16.30 -0.15 -13.74
N THR A 275 -16.34 0.11 -15.05
CA THR A 275 -17.48 0.76 -15.67
C THR A 275 -18.65 -0.21 -15.76
N PHE A 276 -19.60 -0.10 -14.82
CA PHE A 276 -20.87 -0.80 -14.91
C PHE A 276 -21.78 -0.13 -15.94
N GLU A 277 -21.49 -0.36 -17.23
CA GLU A 277 -22.44 -0.02 -18.30
C GLU A 277 -23.79 -0.69 -18.01
N SER A 278 -24.87 0.09 -18.11
CA SER A 278 -26.17 -0.33 -17.61
C SER A 278 -26.72 -1.50 -18.44
N VAL A 279 -26.74 -2.69 -17.85
CA VAL A 279 -27.32 -3.91 -18.44
C VAL A 279 -28.86 -3.82 -18.46
N GLN A 280 -29.38 -2.96 -19.32
CA GLN A 280 -30.76 -2.89 -19.79
C GLN A 280 -30.75 -2.86 -21.32
N GLY A 281 -30.37 -3.97 -21.95
CA GLY A 281 -30.22 -3.96 -23.42
C GLY A 281 -29.98 -5.27 -24.16
N GLU A 282 -29.74 -6.41 -23.50
CA GLU A 282 -29.33 -7.62 -24.25
C GLU A 282 -30.02 -8.93 -23.79
N THR A 283 -31.35 -8.95 -23.95
CA THR A 283 -32.15 -10.19 -23.99
C THR A 283 -33.02 -10.23 -25.25
N SER A 284 -32.40 -10.12 -26.42
CA SER A 284 -33.06 -10.27 -27.73
C SER A 284 -32.19 -11.11 -28.68
N ILE A 285 -32.66 -12.34 -28.89
CA ILE A 285 -32.08 -13.39 -29.74
C ILE A 285 -31.82 -12.87 -31.17
N GLU A 286 -30.65 -13.22 -31.74
CA GLU A 286 -30.45 -13.16 -33.19
C GLU A 286 -31.43 -14.12 -33.90
N GLN A 287 -32.43 -13.57 -34.62
CA GLN A 287 -33.14 -14.38 -35.61
C GLN A 287 -33.52 -13.58 -36.85
N SER A 288 -32.66 -13.66 -37.87
CA SER A 288 -32.90 -13.13 -39.20
C SER A 288 -34.08 -13.82 -39.88
N THR A 289 -35.17 -13.10 -40.17
CA THR A 289 -35.62 -12.85 -41.56
C THR A 289 -36.89 -11.99 -41.65
N SER A 290 -36.98 -11.28 -42.78
CA SER A 290 -38.03 -10.37 -43.23
C SER A 290 -39.49 -10.79 -43.01
N SER A 291 -40.30 -9.88 -42.47
CA SER A 291 -41.57 -9.46 -43.11
C SER A 291 -42.00 -8.09 -42.58
N SER A 292 -42.66 -7.29 -43.43
CA SER A 292 -43.05 -5.91 -43.13
C SER A 292 -44.50 -5.65 -43.53
N GLU A 293 -45.37 -5.35 -42.57
CA GLU A 293 -46.22 -4.13 -42.50
C GLU A 293 -47.18 -4.16 -41.29
N PRO A 294 -47.72 -3.01 -40.83
CA PRO A 294 -48.48 -2.91 -39.58
C PRO A 294 -50.00 -2.78 -39.76
N SER A 295 -50.78 -3.25 -38.78
CA SER A 295 -52.14 -2.74 -38.44
C SER A 295 -52.74 -3.44 -37.20
N GLY A 296 -53.73 -2.81 -36.55
CA GLY A 296 -54.70 -3.52 -35.70
C GLY A 296 -54.68 -3.20 -34.20
N VAL A 297 -55.33 -2.11 -33.79
CA VAL A 297 -55.63 -1.80 -32.39
C VAL A 297 -56.77 -2.69 -31.87
N THR A 298 -56.63 -3.38 -30.72
CA THR A 298 -57.59 -3.34 -29.57
C THR A 298 -57.21 -4.24 -28.39
N SER A 299 -57.67 -3.82 -27.20
CA SER A 299 -58.21 -4.57 -26.03
C SER A 299 -57.96 -6.08 -25.81
N SER A 300 -57.99 -6.62 -24.58
CA SER A 300 -57.97 -6.10 -23.19
C SER A 300 -57.99 -7.32 -22.24
N MET A 301 -57.45 -7.18 -21.02
CA MET A 301 -57.76 -7.98 -19.82
C MET A 301 -57.58 -9.53 -19.81
N THR A 302 -56.63 -9.95 -18.98
CA THR A 302 -56.87 -10.82 -17.80
C THR A 302 -57.64 -12.14 -17.95
N GLN A 303 -56.95 -13.28 -17.79
CA GLN A 303 -57.16 -14.16 -16.62
C GLN A 303 -56.10 -15.28 -16.49
N ILE A 304 -55.86 -15.70 -15.24
CA ILE A 304 -55.16 -16.94 -14.85
C ILE A 304 -56.25 -17.85 -14.28
N PRO A 305 -56.28 -19.16 -14.61
CA PRO A 305 -56.27 -20.13 -13.51
C PRO A 305 -55.46 -21.42 -13.79
N GLN A 306 -54.56 -21.69 -12.84
CA GLN A 306 -54.22 -22.99 -12.24
C GLN A 306 -54.57 -24.32 -12.98
N ALA A 307 -53.49 -25.04 -13.31
CA ALA A 307 -53.24 -26.47 -13.03
C ALA A 307 -54.38 -27.42 -12.63
N ASN A 308 -54.34 -28.63 -13.23
CA ASN A 308 -54.58 -29.86 -12.47
C ASN A 308 -53.70 -31.02 -12.97
N ASN A 309 -53.35 -31.96 -12.08
CA ASN A 309 -52.63 -33.19 -12.39
C ASN A 309 -53.59 -34.34 -12.74
N GLN A 310 -53.15 -35.23 -13.62
CA GLN A 310 -53.41 -36.67 -13.44
C GLN A 310 -52.39 -37.53 -14.20
N SER A 311 -52.26 -38.79 -13.75
CA SER A 311 -51.07 -39.63 -13.97
C SER A 311 -51.39 -40.94 -14.68
N ALA A 312 -50.36 -41.76 -14.92
CA ALA A 312 -50.36 -43.13 -15.47
C ALA A 312 -50.43 -43.22 -17.02
N ALA A 313 -49.70 -44.14 -17.68
CA ALA A 313 -48.65 -45.04 -17.19
C ALA A 313 -47.73 -45.57 -18.31
N VAL A 314 -46.48 -45.86 -17.90
CA VAL A 314 -45.51 -46.84 -18.46
C VAL A 314 -45.27 -46.85 -19.98
N GLY A 315 -44.11 -46.32 -20.37
CA GLY A 315 -43.38 -46.68 -21.60
C GLY A 315 -41.87 -46.45 -21.36
N GLN A 316 -41.03 -47.47 -21.59
CA GLN A 316 -39.59 -47.37 -21.29
C GLN A 316 -38.83 -46.67 -22.43
N GLY A 317 -38.12 -45.59 -22.12
CA GLY A 317 -37.21 -44.89 -23.03
C GLY A 317 -36.23 -44.04 -22.23
N GLN A 318 -34.96 -44.46 -22.15
CA GLN A 318 -34.01 -44.00 -21.13
C GLN A 318 -32.90 -43.14 -21.73
N LEU A 319 -33.04 -41.82 -21.64
CA LEU A 319 -31.97 -40.85 -21.88
C LEU A 319 -31.95 -39.81 -20.76
N ASN A 320 -31.05 -40.01 -19.80
CA ASN A 320 -30.88 -39.13 -18.64
C ASN A 320 -29.70 -38.20 -18.91
N GLN A 321 -29.94 -36.91 -19.14
CA GLN A 321 -28.89 -35.88 -19.09
C GLN A 321 -28.92 -35.22 -17.69
N PRO A 322 -27.84 -35.29 -16.89
CA PRO A 322 -27.72 -34.47 -15.69
C PRO A 322 -27.46 -33.03 -16.11
N GLY A 323 -28.26 -32.09 -15.59
CA GLY A 323 -27.99 -30.66 -15.77
C GLY A 323 -26.71 -30.21 -15.06
N SER A 324 -26.11 -29.12 -15.54
CA SER A 324 -24.90 -28.53 -14.97
C SER A 324 -25.16 -27.94 -13.58
N ALA A 325 -25.06 -28.77 -12.55
CA ALA A 325 -24.81 -28.28 -11.20
C ALA A 325 -23.48 -27.50 -11.19
N ALA A 326 -23.45 -26.33 -10.56
CA ALA A 326 -22.20 -25.63 -10.30
C ALA A 326 -21.26 -26.55 -9.53
N HIS A 327 -19.98 -26.60 -9.91
CA HIS A 327 -18.99 -27.50 -9.33
C HIS A 327 -18.54 -27.03 -7.94
N VAL A 328 -19.44 -27.09 -6.96
CA VAL A 328 -19.13 -26.85 -5.55
C VAL A 328 -18.13 -27.91 -5.10
N ILE A 329 -17.00 -27.45 -4.58
CA ILE A 329 -15.94 -28.32 -4.05
C ILE A 329 -16.29 -28.61 -2.59
N LEU A 330 -16.71 -29.85 -2.32
CA LEU A 330 -17.24 -30.30 -1.02
C LEU A 330 -16.22 -31.11 -0.20
N SER A 331 -15.07 -31.49 -0.78
CA SER A 331 -13.98 -32.16 -0.06
C SER A 331 -12.59 -31.77 -0.55
N ARG A 332 -11.59 -32.01 0.31
CA ARG A 332 -10.15 -31.82 0.02
C ARG A 332 -9.70 -32.68 -1.16
N GLU A 333 -10.21 -33.90 -1.25
CA GLU A 333 -9.89 -34.86 -2.28
C GLU A 333 -10.48 -34.44 -3.63
N GLN A 334 -11.68 -33.85 -3.62
CA GLN A 334 -12.28 -33.22 -4.80
C GLN A 334 -11.46 -31.99 -5.25
N ALA A 335 -11.01 -31.15 -4.31
CA ALA A 335 -10.15 -30.01 -4.61
C ALA A 335 -8.85 -30.43 -5.31
N PHE A 336 -8.14 -31.44 -4.78
CA PHE A 336 -6.93 -31.97 -5.42
C PHE A 336 -7.20 -32.70 -6.74
N HIS A 337 -8.41 -33.24 -6.94
CA HIS A 337 -8.80 -33.83 -8.21
C HIS A 337 -8.98 -32.75 -9.30
N GLU A 338 -9.63 -31.62 -8.98
CA GLU A 338 -9.75 -30.49 -9.92
C GLU A 338 -8.40 -29.81 -10.19
N LEU A 339 -7.56 -29.59 -9.15
CA LEU A 339 -6.20 -29.08 -9.33
C LEU A 339 -5.35 -29.99 -10.25
N ARG A 340 -5.53 -31.31 -10.18
CA ARG A 340 -4.83 -32.25 -11.08
C ARG A 340 -5.36 -32.23 -12.53
N LYS A 341 -6.65 -31.92 -12.74
CA LYS A 341 -7.17 -31.65 -14.10
C LYS A 341 -6.55 -30.37 -14.68
N ILE A 342 -6.45 -29.30 -13.88
CA ILE A 342 -5.84 -28.02 -14.26
C ILE A 342 -4.35 -28.21 -14.58
N SER A 343 -3.61 -28.91 -13.72
CA SER A 343 -2.21 -29.32 -13.95
C SER A 343 -2.01 -30.01 -15.31
N ARG A 344 -2.84 -31.02 -15.61
CA ARG A 344 -2.79 -31.76 -16.90
C ARG A 344 -3.19 -30.91 -18.11
N PHE A 345 -4.05 -29.90 -17.93
CA PHE A 345 -4.38 -28.95 -18.99
C PHE A 345 -3.13 -28.11 -19.34
N PHE A 346 -2.53 -27.45 -18.35
CA PHE A 346 -1.30 -26.67 -18.55
C PHE A 346 -0.13 -27.52 -19.06
N GLN A 347 0.01 -28.78 -18.62
CA GLN A 347 1.03 -29.69 -19.15
C GLN A 347 0.86 -30.00 -20.65
N LYS A 348 -0.36 -29.88 -21.18
CA LYS A 348 -0.69 -30.10 -22.59
C LYS A 348 -0.62 -28.81 -23.43
N THR A 349 -0.96 -27.66 -22.87
CA THR A 349 -0.93 -26.36 -23.58
C THR A 349 0.41 -25.64 -23.48
N GLU A 350 1.11 -25.78 -22.35
CA GLU A 350 2.33 -25.06 -22.00
C GLU A 350 3.37 -26.00 -21.36
N PRO A 351 3.94 -26.98 -22.08
CA PRO A 351 4.84 -28.00 -21.51
C PRO A 351 6.14 -27.45 -20.91
N HIS A 352 6.48 -26.18 -21.14
CA HIS A 352 7.63 -25.48 -20.57
C HIS A 352 7.27 -24.46 -19.47
N SER A 353 5.98 -24.33 -19.14
CA SER A 353 5.52 -23.47 -18.04
C SER A 353 5.89 -24.09 -16.68
N PRO A 354 6.25 -23.29 -15.65
CA PRO A 354 6.47 -23.80 -14.31
C PRO A 354 5.15 -24.22 -13.61
N ILE A 355 3.99 -23.79 -14.13
CA ILE A 355 2.69 -23.96 -13.48
C ILE A 355 2.30 -25.44 -13.22
N PRO A 356 2.42 -26.41 -14.17
CA PRO A 356 2.14 -27.82 -13.89
C PRO A 356 2.99 -28.39 -12.73
N PHE A 357 4.27 -28.05 -12.70
CA PHE A 357 5.21 -28.53 -11.68
C PHE A 357 4.90 -27.95 -10.29
N LEU A 358 4.50 -26.68 -10.23
CA LEU A 358 4.04 -26.05 -8.99
C LEU A 358 2.72 -26.64 -8.51
N LEU A 359 1.78 -26.94 -9.41
CA LEU A 359 0.49 -27.56 -9.07
C LEU A 359 0.65 -29.00 -8.55
N GLU A 360 1.40 -29.88 -9.23
CA GLU A 360 1.64 -31.23 -8.68
C GLU A 360 2.46 -31.18 -7.38
N ARG A 361 3.40 -30.23 -7.21
CA ARG A 361 4.10 -30.05 -5.93
C ARG A 361 3.14 -29.65 -4.81
N ALA A 362 2.23 -28.69 -5.06
CA ALA A 362 1.22 -28.28 -4.09
C ALA A 362 0.25 -29.42 -3.75
N ILE A 363 -0.18 -30.22 -4.73
CA ILE A 363 -1.01 -31.40 -4.47
C ILE A 363 -0.23 -32.45 -3.65
N ARG A 364 1.05 -32.69 -3.94
CA ARG A 364 1.89 -33.64 -3.19
C ARG A 364 2.10 -33.20 -1.73
N TRP A 365 2.43 -31.93 -1.51
CA TRP A 365 2.47 -31.33 -0.16
C TRP A 365 1.11 -31.45 0.54
N GLY A 366 0.02 -31.30 -0.21
CA GLY A 366 -1.35 -31.52 0.23
C GLY A 366 -1.68 -32.95 0.70
N TYR A 367 -0.83 -33.94 0.45
CA TYR A 367 -0.96 -35.33 0.95
C TYR A 367 0.12 -35.75 1.96
N MET A 368 1.12 -34.91 2.23
CA MET A 368 2.16 -35.18 3.23
C MET A 368 1.65 -34.90 4.66
N SER A 369 2.23 -35.59 5.64
CA SER A 369 2.11 -35.17 7.04
C SER A 369 2.97 -33.94 7.32
N LEU A 370 2.63 -33.16 8.36
CA LEU A 370 3.37 -31.95 8.71
C LEU A 370 4.89 -32.21 8.97
N PRO A 371 5.32 -33.29 9.65
CA PRO A 371 6.75 -33.58 9.81
C PRO A 371 7.47 -33.88 8.49
N GLU A 372 6.83 -34.59 7.56
CA GLU A 372 7.41 -34.87 6.23
C GLU A 372 7.55 -33.58 5.40
N LEU A 373 6.51 -32.74 5.42
CA LEU A 373 6.50 -31.45 4.74
C LEU A 373 7.56 -30.50 5.30
N LEU A 374 7.68 -30.39 6.63
CA LEU A 374 8.72 -29.58 7.27
C LEU A 374 10.12 -30.06 6.88
N ASN A 375 10.38 -31.37 6.98
CA ASN A 375 11.67 -31.96 6.62
C ASN A 375 12.05 -31.74 5.14
N GLU A 376 11.08 -31.78 4.22
CA GLU A 376 11.35 -31.45 2.82
C GLU A 376 11.57 -29.95 2.59
N MET A 377 10.76 -29.08 3.19
CA MET A 377 10.92 -27.61 3.06
C MET A 377 12.24 -27.11 3.65
N THR A 378 12.73 -27.70 4.74
CA THR A 378 14.05 -27.39 5.32
C THR A 378 15.20 -28.12 4.63
N GLY A 379 14.95 -28.91 3.58
CA GLY A 379 15.98 -29.66 2.86
C GLY A 379 16.77 -30.65 3.72
N GLY A 380 16.14 -31.21 4.77
CA GLY A 380 16.82 -32.06 5.76
C GLY A 380 17.67 -31.32 6.80
N ASN A 381 17.64 -29.98 6.84
CA ASN A 381 18.36 -29.21 7.87
C ASN A 381 17.69 -29.37 9.25
N SER A 382 18.16 -30.36 10.00
CA SER A 382 17.69 -30.72 11.34
C SER A 382 17.70 -29.54 12.33
N GLY A 383 18.63 -28.57 12.19
CA GLY A 383 18.70 -27.39 13.06
C GLY A 383 17.45 -26.49 12.94
N ALA A 384 16.95 -26.29 11.72
CA ALA A 384 15.73 -25.52 11.48
C ALA A 384 14.49 -26.25 12.03
N ILE A 385 14.39 -27.57 11.82
CA ILE A 385 13.30 -28.39 12.34
C ILE A 385 13.27 -28.36 13.87
N THR A 386 14.44 -28.48 14.52
CA THR A 386 14.57 -28.44 15.98
C THR A 386 14.10 -27.10 16.54
N HIS A 387 14.51 -25.98 15.93
CA HIS A 387 14.07 -24.67 16.38
C HIS A 387 12.56 -24.45 16.18
N ILE A 388 12.00 -24.92 15.07
CA ILE A 388 10.54 -24.86 14.82
C ILE A 388 9.77 -25.65 15.88
N ASN A 389 10.17 -26.89 16.20
CA ASN A 389 9.51 -27.71 17.21
C ASN A 389 9.59 -27.10 18.62
N GLN A 390 10.74 -26.51 18.96
CA GLN A 390 10.99 -25.87 20.25
C GLN A 390 10.17 -24.58 20.44
N VAL A 391 9.91 -23.84 19.35
CA VAL A 391 9.06 -22.63 19.38
C VAL A 391 7.57 -22.97 19.28
N SER A 392 7.20 -24.06 18.61
CA SER A 392 5.80 -24.51 18.51
C SER A 392 5.32 -25.38 19.68
N GLY A 393 6.21 -25.81 20.57
CA GLY A 393 5.89 -26.68 21.70
C GLY A 393 5.58 -28.13 21.29
N MET A 394 6.06 -28.58 20.12
CA MET A 394 5.86 -29.95 19.63
C MET A 394 6.86 -30.96 20.20
N ASP A 395 7.75 -30.51 21.09
CA ASP A 395 8.66 -31.36 21.84
C ASP A 395 7.92 -32.14 22.94
N ASN A 396 7.97 -33.48 22.86
CA ASN A 396 7.31 -34.49 23.71
C ASN A 396 5.83 -34.81 23.35
N LEU A 397 5.65 -35.84 22.52
CA LEU A 397 4.35 -36.45 22.21
C LEU A 397 3.87 -37.49 23.26
N GLU A 398 4.66 -37.77 24.31
CA GLU A 398 4.21 -38.66 25.40
C GLU A 398 3.30 -37.92 26.39
N THR A 399 2.05 -38.37 26.50
CA THR A 399 1.08 -37.80 27.43
C THR A 399 1.41 -38.17 28.87
N THR A 400 1.68 -37.15 29.70
CA THR A 400 1.95 -37.31 31.14
C THR A 400 0.76 -38.00 31.84
N LYS A 401 0.96 -39.21 32.34
CA LYS A 401 -0.09 -39.96 33.06
C LYS A 401 -0.41 -39.29 34.40
N LEU A 402 -1.57 -38.64 34.48
CA LEU A 402 -2.10 -37.92 35.65
C LEU A 402 -2.36 -38.77 36.91
N SER A 403 -2.00 -40.06 36.91
CA SER A 403 -2.33 -41.04 37.97
C SER A 403 -1.37 -41.03 39.17
N SER A 404 -0.53 -40.00 39.34
CA SER A 404 0.49 -39.94 40.41
C SER A 404 0.59 -38.58 41.12
N ILE A 405 -0.52 -37.86 41.24
CA ILE A 405 -0.62 -36.65 42.06
C ILE A 405 -1.28 -37.02 43.41
N PRO A 406 -0.59 -36.92 44.56
CA PRO A 406 -1.21 -37.14 45.86
C PRO A 406 -2.16 -35.96 46.20
N PRO A 407 -3.34 -36.22 46.82
CA PRO A 407 -4.29 -35.17 47.13
C PRO A 407 -3.76 -34.23 48.21
N SER A 408 -3.74 -32.93 47.92
CA SER A 408 -3.45 -31.89 48.92
C SER A 408 -4.67 -31.66 49.83
N PRO A 409 -4.48 -31.31 51.12
CA PRO A 409 -5.59 -31.20 52.07
C PRO A 409 -6.51 -30.01 51.77
N ASN A 410 -7.82 -30.21 52.01
CA ASN A 410 -8.85 -29.20 51.81
C ASN A 410 -8.54 -27.87 52.52
N ARG A 411 -8.58 -26.77 51.78
CA ARG A 411 -8.71 -25.41 52.32
C ARG A 411 -10.09 -24.88 51.93
N ALA A 412 -10.96 -24.68 52.91
CA ALA A 412 -12.33 -24.26 52.66
C ALA A 412 -12.39 -22.83 52.08
N PHE A 413 -13.29 -22.61 51.12
CA PHE A 413 -13.62 -21.28 50.64
C PHE A 413 -14.50 -20.55 51.65
N THR A 414 -14.14 -19.32 52.00
CA THR A 414 -14.99 -18.38 52.75
C THR A 414 -15.31 -17.17 51.88
N GLN A 415 -16.59 -16.84 51.76
CA GLN A 415 -17.05 -15.61 51.10
C GLN A 415 -16.91 -14.41 52.04
N PRO A 416 -16.52 -13.22 51.56
CA PRO A 416 -16.61 -11.99 52.34
C PRO A 416 -18.05 -11.47 52.35
N SER A 417 -18.69 -11.48 53.52
CA SER A 417 -19.81 -10.59 53.84
C SER A 417 -19.29 -9.40 54.65
N GLY A 418 -19.83 -8.20 54.44
CA GLY A 418 -19.25 -6.96 54.95
C GLY A 418 -19.84 -6.45 56.27
N LEU A 419 -19.56 -5.16 56.52
CA LEU A 419 -19.92 -4.28 57.64
C LEU A 419 -18.86 -4.07 58.73
N VAL A 420 -18.15 -2.94 58.57
CA VAL A 420 -17.91 -1.88 59.58
C VAL A 420 -17.34 -2.28 60.95
N GLU A 421 -16.14 -1.77 61.22
CA GLU A 421 -15.94 -0.90 62.38
C GLU A 421 -14.93 0.22 62.03
N THR A 422 -15.04 1.37 62.69
CA THR A 422 -14.26 2.60 62.42
C THR A 422 -13.61 3.09 63.69
N ASP A 423 -12.35 3.54 63.64
CA ASP A 423 -11.94 4.59 64.58
C ASP A 423 -10.85 5.54 64.03
N VAL A 424 -10.77 6.68 64.70
CA VAL A 424 -10.23 7.97 64.25
C VAL A 424 -8.72 8.10 64.42
N ASN A 425 -8.00 8.53 63.37
CA ASN A 425 -7.14 9.72 63.47
C ASN A 425 -6.76 10.30 62.09
N THR A 426 -6.97 11.62 61.89
CA THR A 426 -6.55 12.37 60.70
C THR A 426 -6.47 13.86 61.01
N GLN A 427 -5.30 14.52 60.80
CA GLN A 427 -5.17 15.94 60.38
C GLN A 427 -3.69 16.36 60.13
N PRO A 428 -3.37 17.51 59.49
CA PRO A 428 -2.90 17.44 58.10
C PRO A 428 -1.58 18.20 57.79
N LEU A 429 -1.12 18.11 56.54
CA LEU A 429 -0.01 18.91 55.99
C LEU A 429 -0.45 20.34 55.61
N LYS A 430 0.42 21.33 55.86
CA LYS A 430 0.37 22.68 55.26
C LYS A 430 1.75 23.36 55.18
N ASN A 431 1.90 24.14 54.11
CA ASN A 431 2.72 25.36 53.96
C ASN A 431 4.26 25.29 54.13
N SER A 432 4.96 25.27 52.98
CA SER A 432 5.86 26.33 52.47
C SER A 432 6.77 27.13 53.42
N ASP A 433 8.05 27.26 53.03
CA ASP A 433 8.65 28.59 52.81
C ASP A 433 9.86 28.57 51.82
N SER A 434 10.37 29.74 51.43
CA SER A 434 11.63 29.96 50.67
C SER A 434 12.54 30.94 51.44
N PRO A 435 13.83 31.17 51.05
CA PRO A 435 14.15 32.19 50.02
C PRO A 435 15.49 31.99 49.25
N GLU A 436 15.79 32.93 48.32
CA GLU A 436 17.08 33.61 47.98
C GLU A 436 18.46 32.92 48.24
N THR A 437 19.55 33.12 47.47
CA THR A 437 19.98 34.00 46.35
C THR A 437 21.13 33.27 45.56
N ALA A 438 21.94 33.77 44.60
CA ALA A 438 22.27 35.10 44.05
C ALA A 438 22.55 35.05 42.51
N ALA A 439 23.63 35.68 42.01
CA ALA A 439 24.03 35.74 40.58
C ALA A 439 25.57 35.85 40.38
N HIS A 440 26.01 36.09 39.13
CA HIS A 440 27.38 36.21 38.55
C HIS A 440 28.01 34.92 38.00
N SER A 441 28.88 34.89 36.98
CA SER A 441 29.10 35.63 35.70
C SER A 441 30.58 35.44 35.27
N GLU A 442 30.90 35.63 33.98
CA GLU A 442 32.25 35.68 33.37
C GLU A 442 32.96 34.36 32.98
N SER A 443 33.98 34.51 32.14
CA SER A 443 34.93 33.55 31.51
C SER A 443 36.29 34.28 31.39
N PRO A 444 37.38 33.80 30.72
CA PRO A 444 37.70 32.49 30.12
C PRO A 444 39.13 31.96 30.46
N SER A 445 39.47 30.74 30.01
CA SER A 445 40.85 30.22 29.82
C SER A 445 40.81 28.92 28.98
N THR A 446 41.49 28.72 27.84
CA THR A 446 42.94 28.69 27.49
C THR A 446 43.74 27.49 28.04
N ASN A 447 43.85 26.40 27.27
CA ASN A 447 45.11 26.00 26.60
C ASN A 447 45.00 24.66 25.80
N ASP A 448 45.87 24.56 24.77
CA ASP A 448 46.65 23.41 24.24
C ASP A 448 46.28 21.96 24.66
N THR A 449 46.42 20.93 23.81
CA THR A 449 47.63 20.63 23.01
C THR A 449 47.36 19.69 21.82
N ASN A 450 48.28 19.63 20.86
CA ASN A 450 48.27 18.74 19.67
C ASN A 450 48.42 17.23 20.00
N ASN A 451 47.49 16.42 19.51
CA ASN A 451 47.67 15.51 18.37
C ASN A 451 49.09 14.93 18.08
N GLN A 452 49.30 13.61 18.24
CA GLN A 452 49.70 12.65 17.16
C GLN A 452 50.29 11.30 17.65
N SER A 453 49.78 10.19 17.09
CA SER A 453 50.42 8.89 16.75
C SER A 453 49.29 7.83 16.70
N ASP A 454 48.81 7.29 15.57
CA ASP A 454 49.37 6.89 14.26
C ASP A 454 50.07 5.52 14.23
N SER A 455 49.31 4.50 13.84
CA SER A 455 49.69 3.24 13.17
C SER A 455 48.47 2.28 13.14
N GLY A 456 48.15 1.54 12.08
CA GLY A 456 48.63 1.65 10.68
C GLY A 456 48.17 0.50 9.77
N ILE A 457 47.63 0.84 8.59
CA ILE A 457 47.72 0.09 7.31
C ILE A 457 47.06 -1.32 7.21
N ASN A 458 45.85 -1.37 6.60
CA ASN A 458 45.42 -2.21 5.42
C ASN A 458 43.87 -2.26 5.34
N ASN A 459 43.21 -1.91 4.22
CA ASN A 459 42.98 -2.71 2.99
C ASN A 459 42.25 -4.06 3.26
N PHE A 460 41.13 -4.43 2.63
CA PHE A 460 40.62 -4.09 1.27
C PHE A 460 39.06 -4.16 1.18
N GLU A 461 38.49 -3.78 0.04
CA GLU A 461 37.05 -3.86 -0.32
C GLU A 461 36.56 -5.29 -0.66
N TRP A 462 35.25 -5.55 -0.48
CA TRP A 462 34.26 -5.74 -1.56
C TRP A 462 32.84 -5.45 -1.04
#